data_AF-A0A1Y4WAC5-F1
#
_entry.id   AF-A0A1Y4WAC5-F1
#
_cell.length_a   1.000
_cell.length_b   1.000
_cell.length_c   1.000
_cell.angle_alpha   90.00
_cell.angle_beta   90.00
_cell.angle_gamma   90.00
#
_symmetry.space_group_name_H-M   'P 1'
#
loop_
_entity.id
_entity.type
_entity.pdbx_description
1 polymer ?
#
loop_
_entity_poly.entity_id
_entity_poly.type
_entity_poly.pdbx_seq_one_letter_code
_entity_poly.pdbx_strand_id
1 'polypeptide(L)'
;MIIRDGFVTNSSSTNFMIISKEELSSDYLLEKLGFRKGSSISAAAFSLVDDIVSATKSGVRWFEVDQINYENILKIFGKESAEKFKKMSKKGYHTYIGHTNSDDDYLTSFMTTDSFVIDEKDFYMDGKNCGW
;
A
#
# COMPACT_ATOMS: atom_id res chain seq x y z
N MET A 1 -6.33 -32.10 13.80
CA MET A 1 -5.91 -30.71 13.53
C MET A 1 -5.63 -30.63 12.05
N ILE A 2 -6.41 -29.84 11.31
CA ILE A 2 -6.21 -29.63 9.87
C ILE A 2 -5.52 -28.27 9.74
N ILE A 3 -4.21 -28.28 9.49
CA ILE A 3 -3.45 -27.07 9.18
C ILE A 3 -3.63 -26.84 7.69
N ARG A 4 -4.21 -25.70 7.30
CA ARG A 4 -4.29 -25.27 5.90
C ARG A 4 -2.94 -24.69 5.53
N ASP A 5 -2.30 -25.26 4.51
CA ASP A 5 -1.01 -24.81 3.96
C ASP A 5 -1.23 -23.55 3.12
N GLY A 6 -1.16 -22.42 3.79
CA GLY A 6 -1.25 -21.09 3.21
C GLY A 6 -0.76 -20.13 4.28
N PHE A 7 0.56 -19.96 4.36
CA PHE A 7 1.17 -19.06 5.31
C PHE A 7 1.07 -17.63 4.77
N VAL A 8 0.48 -16.73 5.54
CA VAL A 8 0.71 -15.29 5.36
C VAL A 8 2.07 -15.02 5.98
N THR A 9 3.09 -14.91 5.14
CA THR A 9 4.44 -14.53 5.52
C THR A 9 4.49 -13.02 5.70
N ASN A 10 5.04 -12.59 6.84
CA ASN A 10 5.41 -11.20 7.03
C ASN A 10 6.72 -10.96 6.27
N SER A 11 6.83 -9.78 5.67
CA SER A 11 8.10 -9.32 5.09
C SER A 11 8.80 -8.40 6.08
N SER A 12 10.10 -8.18 5.89
CA SER A 12 10.79 -7.06 6.53
C SER A 12 10.34 -5.72 5.96
N SER A 13 9.89 -5.68 4.71
CA SER A 13 9.30 -4.50 4.11
C SER A 13 8.40 -4.84 2.92
N THR A 14 7.39 -4.02 2.70
CA THR A 14 6.42 -4.20 1.61
C THR A 14 6.31 -2.89 0.86
N ASN A 15 6.70 -2.88 -0.42
CA ASN A 15 6.45 -1.76 -1.31
C ASN A 15 4.95 -1.69 -1.58
N PHE A 16 4.40 -0.48 -1.63
CA PHE A 16 3.01 -0.29 -2.00
C PHE A 16 2.85 0.79 -3.06
N MET A 17 1.79 0.66 -3.85
CA MET A 17 1.26 1.70 -4.72
C MET A 17 -0.17 2.00 -4.29
N ILE A 18 -0.49 3.28 -4.14
CA ILE A 18 -1.86 3.78 -3.91
C ILE A 18 -2.27 4.61 -5.12
N ILE A 19 -3.48 4.37 -5.63
CA ILE A 19 -4.13 5.23 -6.61
C ILE A 19 -5.46 5.69 -6.02
N SER A 20 -5.63 7.00 -5.85
CA SER A 20 -6.81 7.58 -5.22
C SER A 20 -7.44 8.65 -6.10
N LYS A 21 -8.77 8.74 -6.05
CA LYS A 21 -9.49 9.81 -6.74
C LYS A 21 -9.28 11.18 -6.07
N GLU A 22 -9.12 11.18 -4.75
CA GLU A 22 -8.86 12.37 -3.94
C GLU A 22 -7.39 12.41 -3.49
N GLU A 23 -6.91 13.57 -3.07
CA GLU A 23 -5.57 13.71 -2.51
C GLU A 23 -5.44 12.87 -1.23
N LEU A 24 -4.34 12.13 -1.13
CA LEU A 24 -4.14 11.20 -0.02
C LEU A 24 -3.96 11.97 1.30
N SER A 25 -4.79 11.63 2.28
CA SER A 25 -4.68 12.06 3.67
C SER A 25 -4.92 10.88 4.60
N SER A 26 -4.47 11.00 5.85
CA SER A 26 -4.64 9.96 6.86
C SER A 26 -6.13 9.65 7.11
N ASP A 27 -6.97 10.67 7.20
CA ASP A 27 -8.42 10.51 7.40
C ASP A 27 -9.09 9.79 6.22
N TYR A 28 -8.74 10.18 4.99
CA TYR A 28 -9.26 9.52 3.78
C TYR A 28 -8.82 8.05 3.72
N LEU A 29 -7.53 7.78 3.99
CA LEU A 29 -7.00 6.42 3.97
C LEU A 29 -7.62 5.55 5.07
N LEU A 30 -7.84 6.11 6.26
CA LEU A 30 -8.50 5.42 7.38
C LEU A 30 -9.90 4.93 6.99
N GLU A 31 -10.66 5.77 6.29
CA GLU A 31 -11.98 5.40 5.75
C GLU A 31 -11.88 4.32 4.68
N LYS A 32 -10.94 4.47 3.71
CA LYS A 32 -10.74 3.49 2.63
C LYS A 32 -10.24 2.13 3.10
N LEU A 33 -9.52 2.07 4.21
CA LEU A 33 -9.12 0.81 4.84
C LEU A 33 -10.24 0.21 5.72
N GLY A 34 -11.39 0.89 5.83
CA GLY A 34 -12.58 0.37 6.50
C GLY A 34 -12.53 0.42 8.03
N PHE A 35 -11.61 1.21 8.61
CA PHE A 35 -11.54 1.34 10.06
C PHE A 35 -12.76 2.10 10.60
N ARG A 36 -13.41 1.51 11.61
CA ARG A 36 -14.55 2.14 12.28
C ARG A 36 -14.06 3.12 13.34
N LYS A 37 -14.60 4.34 13.33
CA LYS A 37 -14.40 5.32 14.39
C LYS A 37 -14.83 4.73 15.73
N GLY A 38 -13.99 4.88 16.75
CA GLY A 38 -14.24 4.36 18.11
C GLY A 38 -13.97 2.87 18.30
N SER A 39 -13.35 2.19 17.33
CA SER A 39 -12.86 0.82 17.52
C SER A 39 -11.73 0.79 18.57
N SER A 40 -11.53 -0.36 19.22
CA SER A 40 -10.44 -0.56 20.19
C SER A 40 -9.05 -0.42 19.59
N ILE A 41 -8.93 -0.47 18.26
CA ILE A 41 -7.66 -0.35 17.52
C ILE A 41 -7.48 1.02 16.87
N SER A 42 -8.35 2.01 17.18
CA SER A 42 -8.34 3.30 16.48
C SER A 42 -6.97 3.99 16.52
N ALA A 43 -6.26 3.95 17.65
CA ALA A 43 -4.93 4.56 17.77
C ALA A 43 -3.90 3.91 16.83
N ALA A 44 -3.87 2.58 16.75
CA ALA A 44 -2.98 1.86 15.84
C ALA A 44 -3.40 2.04 14.38
N ALA A 45 -4.69 2.13 14.11
CA ALA A 45 -5.20 2.44 12.77
C ALA A 45 -4.74 3.82 12.30
N PHE A 46 -4.78 4.84 13.18
CA PHE A 46 -4.22 6.16 12.88
C PHE A 46 -2.71 6.10 12.66
N SER A 47 -1.96 5.37 13.50
CA SER A 47 -0.52 5.16 13.31
C SER A 47 -0.22 4.55 11.94
N LEU A 48 -0.92 3.47 11.57
CA LEU A 48 -0.76 2.81 10.26
C LEU A 48 -0.95 3.78 9.10
N VAL A 49 -2.02 4.58 9.11
CA VAL A 49 -2.29 5.47 7.98
C VAL A 49 -1.31 6.65 7.94
N ASP A 50 -0.87 7.15 9.08
CA ASP A 50 0.17 8.18 9.17
C ASP A 50 1.52 7.65 8.66
N ASP A 51 1.87 6.40 9.00
CA ASP A 51 3.06 5.71 8.52
C ASP A 51 3.01 5.56 6.99
N ILE A 52 1.88 5.07 6.45
CA ILE A 52 1.69 4.92 5.00
C ILE A 52 1.80 6.27 4.28
N VAL A 53 1.09 7.30 4.75
CA VAL A 53 1.13 8.64 4.14
C VAL A 53 2.54 9.23 4.20
N SER A 54 3.24 9.06 5.32
CA SER A 54 4.61 9.53 5.49
C SER A 54 5.59 8.79 4.56
N ALA A 55 5.43 7.47 4.41
CA ALA A 55 6.26 6.64 3.56
C ALA A 55 6.16 7.00 2.07
N THR A 56 5.06 7.65 1.63
CA THR A 56 4.96 8.17 0.26
C THR A 56 6.03 9.21 -0.08
N LYS A 57 6.60 9.87 0.94
CA LYS A 57 7.68 10.86 0.79
C LYS A 57 9.05 10.20 0.64
N SER A 58 9.20 8.96 1.11
CA SER A 58 10.43 8.19 1.07
C SER A 58 10.54 7.30 -0.15
N GLY A 59 9.42 7.02 -0.83
CA GLY A 59 9.37 6.16 -2.01
C GLY A 59 9.51 4.68 -1.69
N VAL A 60 9.72 3.87 -2.72
CA VAL A 60 9.87 2.41 -2.64
C VAL A 60 11.29 2.00 -2.25
N ARG A 61 11.45 0.80 -1.67
CA ARG A 61 12.77 0.20 -1.43
C ARG A 61 13.29 -0.56 -2.63
N TRP A 62 14.61 -0.58 -2.79
CA TRP A 62 15.37 -1.37 -3.80
C TRP A 62 15.19 -0.92 -5.25
N PHE A 63 14.47 0.18 -5.48
CA PHE A 63 14.31 0.80 -6.78
C PHE A 63 14.58 2.30 -6.66
N GLU A 64 15.34 2.84 -7.61
CA GLU A 64 15.48 4.29 -7.77
C GLU A 64 14.34 4.77 -8.69
N VAL A 65 13.43 5.57 -8.13
CA VAL A 65 12.24 6.07 -8.84
C VAL A 65 12.19 7.58 -8.72
N ASP A 66 12.75 8.27 -9.71
CA ASP A 66 12.71 9.74 -9.78
C ASP A 66 11.31 10.25 -10.11
N GLN A 67 10.56 9.48 -10.91
CA GLN A 67 9.20 9.79 -11.34
C GLN A 67 8.36 8.52 -11.43
N ILE A 68 7.09 8.64 -11.02
CA ILE A 68 6.09 7.58 -11.16
C ILE A 68 5.67 7.51 -12.64
N ASN A 69 6.09 6.45 -13.34
CA ASN A 69 5.75 6.19 -14.73
C ASN A 69 5.39 4.71 -14.94
N TYR A 70 4.89 4.39 -16.13
CA TYR A 70 4.38 3.05 -16.44
C TYR A 70 5.47 1.97 -16.31
N GLU A 71 6.69 2.27 -16.77
CA GLU A 71 7.83 1.35 -16.77
C GLU A 71 8.27 1.00 -15.34
N ASN A 72 8.33 2.00 -14.46
CA ASN A 72 8.65 1.81 -13.04
C ASN A 72 7.57 0.99 -12.34
N ILE A 73 6.28 1.31 -12.55
CA ILE A 73 5.19 0.53 -11.96
C ILE A 73 5.18 -0.91 -12.48
N LEU A 74 5.42 -1.11 -13.78
CA LEU A 74 5.51 -2.45 -14.37
C LEU A 74 6.63 -3.28 -13.73
N LYS A 75 7.79 -2.66 -13.50
CA LYS A 75 8.95 -3.32 -12.89
C LYS A 75 8.69 -3.72 -11.43
N ILE A 76 8.02 -2.87 -10.67
CA ILE A 76 7.86 -3.03 -9.21
C ILE A 76 6.61 -3.83 -8.85
N PHE A 77 5.48 -3.51 -9.48
CA PHE A 77 4.15 -4.03 -9.12
C PHE A 77 3.57 -4.97 -10.18
N GLY A 78 4.23 -5.12 -11.32
CA GLY A 78 3.81 -6.02 -12.39
C GLY A 78 2.77 -5.43 -13.34
N LYS A 79 2.38 -6.23 -14.33
CA LYS A 79 1.61 -5.78 -15.50
C LYS A 79 0.20 -5.29 -15.15
N GLU A 80 -0.50 -5.99 -14.26
CA GLU A 80 -1.88 -5.64 -13.90
C GLU A 80 -1.94 -4.26 -13.24
N SER A 81 -1.04 -4.01 -12.28
CA SER A 81 -0.90 -2.72 -11.61
C SER A 81 -0.45 -1.60 -12.55
N ALA A 82 0.44 -1.89 -13.50
CA ALA A 82 0.87 -0.90 -14.50
C ALA A 82 -0.28 -0.47 -15.45
N GLU A 83 -1.10 -1.42 -15.90
CA GLU A 83 -2.27 -1.11 -16.72
C GLU A 83 -3.35 -0.36 -15.92
N LYS A 84 -3.55 -0.71 -14.65
CA LYS A 84 -4.44 0.01 -13.74
C LYS A 84 -3.98 1.46 -13.55
N PHE A 85 -2.69 1.67 -13.25
CA PHE A 85 -2.05 2.98 -13.17
C PHE A 85 -2.32 3.80 -14.42
N LYS A 86 -1.95 3.28 -15.60
CA LYS A 86 -2.15 3.96 -16.89
C LYS A 86 -3.61 4.38 -17.13
N LYS A 87 -4.57 3.51 -16.77
CA LYS A 87 -6.00 3.80 -16.94
C LYS A 87 -6.49 4.88 -15.98
N MET A 88 -6.04 4.87 -14.73
CA MET A 88 -6.52 5.80 -13.70
C MET A 88 -5.82 7.16 -13.77
N SER A 89 -4.52 7.22 -14.08
CA SER A 89 -3.80 8.48 -14.29
C SER A 89 -4.40 9.28 -15.45
N LYS A 90 -4.85 8.60 -16.54
CA LYS A 90 -5.59 9.25 -17.63
C LYS A 90 -6.92 9.89 -17.19
N LYS A 91 -7.49 9.44 -16.08
CA LYS A 91 -8.71 9.99 -15.48
C LYS A 91 -8.43 11.07 -14.44
N GLY A 92 -7.16 11.43 -14.23
CA GLY A 92 -6.75 12.45 -13.26
C GLY A 92 -6.67 11.95 -11.82
N TYR A 93 -6.53 10.64 -11.59
CA TYR A 93 -6.33 10.09 -10.24
C TYR A 93 -4.91 10.38 -9.77
N HIS A 94 -4.76 10.55 -8.45
CA HIS A 94 -3.49 10.71 -7.79
C HIS A 94 -2.83 9.33 -7.61
N THR A 95 -1.51 9.27 -7.72
CA THR A 95 -0.74 8.03 -7.51
C THR A 95 0.40 8.30 -6.57
N TYR A 96 0.58 7.40 -5.60
CA TYR A 96 1.61 7.44 -4.58
C TYR A 96 2.28 6.08 -4.52
N ILE A 97 3.58 6.09 -4.23
CA ILE A 97 4.34 4.86 -3.98
C ILE A 97 5.14 5.03 -2.69
N GLY A 98 5.31 3.96 -1.95
CA GLY A 98 6.00 3.97 -0.67
C GLY A 98 6.34 2.54 -0.24
N HIS A 99 6.75 2.40 1.02
CA HIS A 99 6.95 1.09 1.62
C HIS A 99 6.60 1.10 3.11
N THR A 100 6.21 -0.06 3.64
CA THR A 100 6.07 -0.29 5.09
C THR A 100 7.28 -1.06 5.63
N ASN A 101 7.51 -1.01 6.95
CA ASN A 101 8.53 -1.78 7.65
C ASN A 101 7.88 -2.63 8.75
N SER A 102 8.46 -3.80 9.03
CA SER A 102 8.03 -4.68 10.14
C SER A 102 8.57 -4.26 11.51
N ASP A 103 9.42 -3.23 11.56
CA ASP A 103 9.90 -2.63 12.81
C ASP A 103 8.94 -1.55 13.35
N ASP A 104 7.90 -1.20 12.59
CA ASP A 104 6.88 -0.21 12.94
C ASP A 104 5.80 -0.81 13.88
N ASP A 105 4.76 -0.04 14.21
CA ASP A 105 3.67 -0.49 15.10
C ASP A 105 3.05 -1.82 14.63
N TYR A 106 2.46 -2.57 15.55
CA TYR A 106 1.99 -3.94 15.29
C TYR A 106 1.04 -4.04 14.09
N LEU A 107 0.23 -3.00 13.83
CA LEU A 107 -0.69 -2.99 12.71
C LEU A 107 0.01 -2.69 11.37
N THR A 108 1.01 -1.80 11.37
CA THR A 108 1.91 -1.57 10.23
C THR A 108 2.68 -2.84 9.90
N SER A 109 3.23 -3.48 10.93
CA SER A 109 3.89 -4.79 10.83
C SER A 109 2.98 -5.88 10.27
N PHE A 110 1.69 -5.90 10.65
CA PHE A 110 0.71 -6.83 10.09
C PHE A 110 0.45 -6.60 8.59
N MET A 111 0.42 -5.33 8.15
CA MET A 111 0.25 -4.97 6.75
C MET A 111 1.53 -5.12 5.93
N THR A 112 2.69 -5.26 6.58
CA THR A 112 3.97 -5.62 5.95
C THR A 112 3.99 -7.12 5.61
N THR A 113 3.22 -7.50 4.61
CA THR A 113 3.08 -8.87 4.12
C THR A 113 3.59 -9.04 2.69
N ASP A 114 3.66 -10.28 2.22
CA ASP A 114 4.18 -10.60 0.89
C ASP A 114 3.38 -9.96 -0.25
N SER A 115 2.05 -9.97 -0.16
CA SER A 115 1.24 -9.17 -1.07
C SER A 115 -0.19 -8.99 -0.59
N PHE A 116 -0.79 -7.88 -0.99
CA PHE A 116 -2.23 -7.65 -0.85
C PHE A 116 -2.71 -6.69 -1.94
N VAL A 117 -4.00 -6.77 -2.27
CA VAL A 117 -4.65 -5.83 -3.19
C VAL A 117 -5.97 -5.39 -2.60
N ILE A 118 -6.21 -4.09 -2.58
CA ILE A 118 -7.49 -3.45 -2.32
C ILE A 118 -7.90 -2.77 -3.63
N ASP A 119 -9.01 -3.21 -4.22
CA ASP A 119 -9.51 -2.66 -5.48
C ASP A 119 -10.96 -2.20 -5.31
N GLU A 120 -11.11 -0.92 -4.99
CA GLU A 120 -12.38 -0.23 -4.91
C GLU A 120 -12.60 0.70 -6.12
N LYS A 121 -13.81 1.26 -6.23
CA LYS A 121 -14.20 2.08 -7.38
C LYS A 121 -13.34 3.33 -7.55
N ASP A 122 -12.95 3.96 -6.44
CA ASP A 122 -12.27 5.24 -6.37
C ASP A 122 -10.93 5.18 -5.60
N PHE A 123 -10.55 3.99 -5.15
CA PHE A 123 -9.33 3.73 -4.39
C PHE A 123 -8.74 2.38 -4.81
N TYR A 124 -7.44 2.34 -5.03
CA TYR A 124 -6.69 1.12 -5.32
C TYR A 124 -5.41 1.13 -4.51
N MET A 125 -5.08 0.00 -3.88
CA MET A 125 -3.81 -0.20 -3.20
C MET A 125 -3.26 -1.59 -3.53
N ASP A 126 -2.00 -1.66 -3.94
CA ASP A 126 -1.28 -2.91 -4.20
C ASP A 126 -0.01 -2.92 -3.39
N GLY A 127 0.10 -3.88 -2.46
CA GLY A 127 1.30 -4.17 -1.69
C GLY A 127 2.02 -5.37 -2.26
N LYS A 128 3.33 -5.24 -2.49
CA LYS A 128 4.22 -6.30 -2.96
C LYS A 128 5.48 -6.35 -2.10
N ASN A 129 5.89 -7.55 -1.73
CA ASN A 129 7.12 -7.78 -0.98
C ASN A 129 8.30 -7.11 -1.69
N CYS A 130 9.19 -6.54 -0.88
CA CYS A 130 10.50 -6.06 -1.28
C CYS A 130 11.53 -7.18 -1.57
N GLY A 131 11.25 -8.43 -1.20
CA GLY A 131 12.17 -9.57 -1.24
C GLY A 131 11.98 -10.52 -2.44
N TRP A 132 13.07 -10.67 -3.20
CA TRP A 132 13.48 -11.69 -4.20
C TRP A 132 12.55 -11.98 -5.38
#